data_AF-A0A660VY62-F1
#
_entry.id   AF-A0A660VY62-F1
#
_cell.length_a   1.000
_cell.length_b   1.000
_cell.length_c   1.000
_cell.angle_alpha   90.00
_cell.angle_beta   90.00
_cell.angle_gamma   90.00
#
_symmetry.space_group_name_H-M   'P 1'
#
loop_
_entity.id
_entity.type
_entity.pdbx_description
1 polymer ?
#
loop_
_entity_poly.entity_id
_entity_poly.type
_entity_poly.pdbx_seq_one_letter_code
_entity_poly.pdbx_strand_id
1 'polypeptide(L)'
;MVWSTRRRRAWREHHSIRPASDGHAHATPPERRAAGVSTLLEICVDTPEGAALAAAAGADRVELCAELALGGVTPSTGAVAVARASVELPLMVLVRPRAGHFCYGPVEVATMAADIEVLKASGVEGVVLGALTEQGDVDVEVMTRLIDVARPLSVTFHRAFDQTRDPHEALAALAALGVERVLTSGQAPSALEGLTLLKQLVAAAGDGLSVMPGGGVRADSAATIVSATGCRELHAGPSVLTNGPLPARDGHVGGAALPADHQRRMTDLAGVQALRSVLDT
;
A
#
# COMPACT_ATOMS: atom_id res chain seq x y z
N MET A 1 -34.82 -6.06 -4.94
CA MET A 1 -35.04 -4.74 -5.58
C MET A 1 -34.25 -4.73 -6.89
N VAL A 2 -34.92 -4.98 -8.01
CA VAL A 2 -34.30 -5.29 -9.31
C VAL A 2 -33.96 -4.00 -10.04
N TRP A 3 -32.66 -3.75 -10.27
CA TRP A 3 -32.21 -2.60 -11.07
C TRP A 3 -32.68 -2.73 -12.52
N SER A 4 -33.40 -1.73 -13.01
CA SER A 4 -34.01 -1.72 -14.34
C SER A 4 -32.97 -1.72 -15.46
N THR A 5 -33.32 -2.38 -16.56
CA THR A 5 -32.49 -2.62 -17.75
C THR A 5 -31.95 -1.34 -18.39
N ARG A 6 -32.62 -0.20 -18.25
CA ARG A 6 -32.15 1.11 -18.75
C ARG A 6 -30.98 1.68 -17.95
N ARG A 7 -30.92 1.50 -16.62
CA ARG A 7 -29.80 1.99 -15.79
C ARG A 7 -28.54 1.14 -15.94
N ARG A 8 -28.67 -0.14 -16.29
CA ARG A 8 -27.53 -1.02 -16.62
C ARG A 8 -26.89 -0.68 -17.96
N ARG A 9 -27.65 -0.11 -18.91
CA ARG A 9 -27.15 0.26 -20.25
C ARG A 9 -26.34 1.56 -20.22
N ALA A 10 -26.85 2.58 -19.52
CA ALA A 10 -26.16 3.86 -19.36
C ALA A 10 -24.81 3.73 -18.60
N TRP A 11 -24.70 2.79 -17.65
CA TRP A 11 -23.43 2.52 -16.97
C TRP A 11 -22.41 1.81 -17.89
N ARG A 12 -22.86 0.89 -18.75
CA ARG A 12 -22.00 0.16 -19.70
C ARG A 12 -21.55 1.01 -20.91
N GLU A 13 -22.33 1.99 -21.32
CA GLU A 13 -22.03 2.84 -22.48
C GLU A 13 -21.01 3.95 -22.15
N HIS A 14 -20.87 4.36 -20.88
CA HIS A 14 -19.88 5.37 -20.45
C HIS A 14 -18.58 4.80 -19.86
N HIS A 15 -18.55 3.53 -19.45
CA HIS A 15 -17.39 2.88 -18.83
C HIS A 15 -17.16 1.51 -19.47
N SER A 16 -16.42 1.49 -20.58
CA SER A 16 -16.21 0.30 -21.40
C SER A 16 -15.44 -0.81 -20.67
N ILE A 17 -16.14 -1.64 -19.90
CA ILE A 17 -15.63 -2.93 -19.43
C ILE A 17 -15.97 -3.96 -20.52
N ARG A 18 -14.95 -4.34 -21.30
CA ARG A 18 -15.06 -5.48 -22.20
C ARG A 18 -15.17 -6.77 -21.37
N PRO A 19 -15.98 -7.75 -21.76
CA PRO A 19 -15.96 -9.06 -21.11
C PRO A 19 -14.58 -9.69 -21.31
N ALA A 20 -14.06 -10.33 -20.25
CA ALA A 20 -12.82 -11.09 -20.33
C ALA A 20 -12.97 -12.19 -21.39
N SER A 21 -12.13 -12.12 -22.43
CA SER A 21 -11.93 -13.21 -23.37
C SER A 21 -10.92 -14.18 -22.79
N ASP A 22 -11.27 -15.46 -22.73
CA ASP A 22 -10.36 -16.55 -22.41
C ASP A 22 -9.18 -16.53 -23.39
N GLY A 23 -8.00 -16.24 -22.86
CA GLY A 23 -6.76 -16.17 -23.62
C GLY A 23 -5.60 -15.89 -22.68
N HIS A 24 -4.96 -16.95 -22.18
CA HIS A 24 -3.64 -16.85 -21.57
C HIS A 24 -2.63 -16.46 -22.67
N ALA A 25 -2.53 -15.17 -22.93
CA ALA A 25 -1.39 -14.55 -23.58
C ALA A 25 -0.58 -13.84 -22.49
N HIS A 26 0.69 -14.21 -22.35
CA HIS A 26 1.64 -13.48 -21.53
C HIS A 26 1.53 -11.98 -21.85
N ALA A 27 1.09 -11.18 -20.87
CA ALA A 27 1.12 -9.74 -20.98
C ALA A 27 2.58 -9.31 -21.15
N THR A 28 2.90 -8.77 -22.32
CA THR A 28 4.17 -8.10 -22.58
C THR A 28 4.30 -6.94 -21.58
N PRO A 29 5.44 -6.78 -20.88
CA PRO A 29 5.62 -5.67 -19.97
C PRO A 29 5.38 -4.33 -20.67
N PRO A 30 4.83 -3.31 -19.99
CA PRO A 30 4.70 -1.98 -20.56
C PRO A 30 6.07 -1.50 -21.05
N GLU A 31 6.09 -0.87 -22.23
CA GLU A 31 7.30 -0.36 -22.87
C GLU A 31 8.10 0.48 -21.87
N ARG A 32 9.37 0.09 -21.67
CA ARG A 32 10.31 0.78 -20.79
C ARG A 32 10.43 2.24 -21.25
N ARG A 33 10.06 3.18 -20.37
CA ARG A 33 10.44 4.60 -20.52
C ARG A 33 11.96 4.68 -20.70
N ALA A 34 12.40 5.52 -21.63
CA ALA A 34 13.80 5.75 -21.94
C ALA A 34 14.60 6.17 -20.68
N ALA A 35 15.85 5.71 -20.61
CA ALA A 35 16.70 5.72 -19.42
C ALA A 35 17.05 7.14 -18.89
N GLY A 36 16.21 7.62 -17.97
CA GLY A 36 16.61 8.28 -16.72
C GLY A 36 15.97 7.48 -15.59
N VAL A 37 16.68 7.17 -14.51
CA VAL A 37 16.13 6.33 -13.43
C VAL A 37 15.14 7.17 -12.62
N SER A 38 13.87 7.22 -13.04
CA SER A 38 12.81 7.83 -12.24
C SER A 38 12.50 6.93 -11.05
N THR A 39 12.47 7.49 -9.85
CA THR A 39 12.05 6.76 -8.64
C THR A 39 10.60 6.32 -8.79
N LEU A 40 10.31 5.05 -8.48
CA LEU A 40 8.95 4.51 -8.50
C LEU A 40 8.14 5.12 -7.36
N LEU A 41 6.96 5.66 -7.67
CA LEU A 41 6.03 6.23 -6.69
C LEU A 41 4.88 5.27 -6.39
N GLU A 42 4.86 4.70 -5.19
CA GLU A 42 3.73 3.97 -4.65
C GLU A 42 2.82 4.90 -3.84
N ILE A 43 1.52 4.88 -4.14
CA ILE A 43 0.51 5.65 -3.40
C ILE A 43 -0.39 4.74 -2.57
N CYS A 44 -0.42 4.99 -1.26
CA CYS A 44 -1.34 4.34 -0.32
C CYS A 44 -2.73 4.96 -0.40
N VAL A 45 -3.76 4.14 -0.53
CA VAL A 45 -5.16 4.56 -0.62
C VAL A 45 -6.05 3.64 0.22
N ASP A 46 -7.17 4.16 0.71
CA ASP A 46 -8.16 3.40 1.49
C ASP A 46 -9.46 3.13 0.74
N THR A 47 -9.53 3.51 -0.55
CA THR A 47 -10.75 3.36 -1.35
C THR A 47 -10.43 3.05 -2.81
N PRO A 48 -11.33 2.35 -3.54
CA PRO A 48 -11.17 2.11 -4.98
C PRO A 48 -11.13 3.39 -5.81
N GLU A 49 -11.90 4.41 -5.40
CA GLU A 49 -11.86 5.75 -6.00
C GLU A 49 -10.47 6.37 -5.84
N GLY A 50 -9.88 6.27 -4.64
CA GLY A 50 -8.52 6.72 -4.38
C GLY A 50 -7.49 6.04 -5.28
N ALA A 51 -7.63 4.74 -5.55
CA ALA A 51 -6.75 4.01 -6.46
C ALA A 51 -6.80 4.60 -7.89
N ALA A 52 -8.01 4.85 -8.41
CA ALA A 52 -8.20 5.47 -9.73
C ALA A 52 -7.63 6.90 -9.79
N LEU A 53 -7.84 7.70 -8.73
CA LEU A 53 -7.28 9.05 -8.62
C LEU A 53 -5.75 9.02 -8.58
N ALA A 54 -5.15 8.14 -7.77
CA ALA A 54 -3.71 7.98 -7.68
C ALA A 54 -3.11 7.60 -9.05
N ALA A 55 -3.74 6.67 -9.77
CA ALA A 55 -3.31 6.28 -11.10
C ALA A 55 -3.37 7.45 -12.10
N ALA A 56 -4.49 8.17 -12.14
CA ALA A 56 -4.66 9.35 -13.00
C ALA A 56 -3.69 10.49 -12.67
N ALA A 57 -3.24 10.56 -11.41
CA ALA A 57 -2.30 11.56 -10.91
C ALA A 57 -0.82 11.19 -11.11
N GLY A 58 -0.53 10.02 -11.65
CA GLY A 58 0.83 9.59 -12.00
C GLY A 58 1.51 8.68 -10.97
N ALA A 59 0.76 7.99 -10.11
CA ALA A 59 1.33 6.87 -9.36
C ALA A 59 1.85 5.78 -10.31
N ASP A 60 2.92 5.10 -9.91
CA ASP A 60 3.43 3.93 -10.64
C ASP A 60 2.87 2.62 -10.05
N ARG A 61 2.48 2.66 -8.77
CA ARG A 61 1.89 1.55 -8.02
C ARG A 61 0.93 2.07 -6.98
N VAL A 62 -0.05 1.24 -6.61
CA VAL A 62 -1.00 1.57 -5.53
C VAL A 62 -0.93 0.49 -4.45
N GLU A 63 -0.92 0.91 -3.18
CA GLU A 63 -1.23 0.04 -2.05
C GLU A 63 -2.66 0.33 -1.58
N LEU A 64 -3.53 -0.69 -1.63
CA LEU A 64 -4.88 -0.59 -1.12
C LEU A 64 -4.97 -1.13 0.31
N CYS A 65 -5.50 -0.29 1.18
CA CYS A 65 -5.76 -0.55 2.59
C CYS A 65 -7.25 -0.31 2.92
N ALA A 66 -7.65 -0.60 4.15
CA ALA A 66 -8.81 0.00 4.80
C ALA A 66 -8.38 0.71 6.09
N GLU A 67 -9.18 1.63 6.61
CA GLU A 67 -8.95 2.27 7.92
C GLU A 67 -7.53 2.87 8.11
N LEU A 68 -7.04 3.65 7.15
CA LEU A 68 -5.70 4.27 7.24
C LEU A 68 -5.51 5.19 8.47
N ALA A 69 -6.61 5.65 9.11
CA ALA A 69 -6.52 6.38 10.38
C ALA A 69 -5.93 5.52 11.52
N LEU A 70 -6.03 4.19 11.41
CA LEU A 70 -5.49 3.21 12.35
C LEU A 70 -4.17 2.57 11.84
N GLY A 71 -3.56 3.20 10.82
CA GLY A 71 -2.37 2.67 10.14
C GLY A 71 -2.65 1.55 9.15
N GLY A 72 -3.93 1.34 8.76
CA GLY A 72 -4.31 0.39 7.72
C GLY A 72 -4.67 -1.01 8.27
N VAL A 73 -5.72 -1.63 7.71
CA VAL A 73 -6.06 -3.05 7.88
C VAL A 73 -6.41 -3.67 6.52
N THR A 74 -6.55 -4.99 6.46
CA THR A 74 -6.95 -5.70 5.23
C THR A 74 -8.26 -5.12 4.69
N PRO A 75 -8.31 -4.65 3.43
CA PRO A 75 -9.54 -4.15 2.83
C PRO A 75 -10.53 -5.29 2.53
N SER A 76 -11.81 -4.96 2.44
CA SER A 76 -12.83 -5.94 2.02
C SER A 76 -12.55 -6.44 0.60
N THR A 77 -12.92 -7.70 0.34
CA THR A 77 -12.80 -8.31 -1.00
C THR A 77 -13.56 -7.53 -2.08
N GLY A 78 -14.69 -6.92 -1.72
CA GLY A 78 -15.43 -6.02 -2.61
C GLY A 78 -14.65 -4.77 -2.99
N ALA A 79 -13.93 -4.16 -2.04
CA ALA A 79 -13.07 -3.02 -2.32
C ALA A 79 -11.91 -3.42 -3.25
N VAL A 80 -11.26 -4.56 -2.99
CA VAL A 80 -10.19 -5.08 -3.84
C VAL A 80 -10.68 -5.31 -5.27
N ALA A 81 -11.82 -5.98 -5.45
CA ALA A 81 -12.38 -6.27 -6.77
C ALA A 81 -12.71 -4.98 -7.55
N VAL A 82 -13.31 -3.98 -6.89
CA VAL A 82 -13.62 -2.69 -7.53
C VAL A 82 -12.35 -1.92 -7.85
N ALA A 83 -11.36 -1.88 -6.95
CA ALA A 83 -10.09 -1.21 -7.20
C ALA A 83 -9.35 -1.83 -8.37
N ARG A 84 -9.22 -3.16 -8.40
CA ARG A 84 -8.59 -3.89 -9.50
C ARG A 84 -9.25 -3.59 -10.85
N ALA A 85 -10.58 -3.51 -10.89
CA ALA A 85 -11.32 -3.16 -12.10
C ALA A 85 -11.18 -1.68 -12.52
N SER A 86 -10.66 -0.82 -11.64
CA SER A 86 -10.57 0.63 -11.85
C SER A 86 -9.17 1.14 -12.19
N VAL A 87 -8.13 0.31 -12.04
CA VAL A 87 -6.73 0.67 -12.34
C VAL A 87 -6.02 -0.45 -13.08
N GLU A 88 -5.07 -0.11 -13.96
CA GLU A 88 -4.17 -1.07 -14.62
C GLU A 88 -2.78 -1.13 -13.96
N LEU A 89 -2.47 -0.18 -13.08
CA LEU A 89 -1.21 -0.18 -12.32
C LEU A 89 -1.09 -1.44 -11.45
N PRO A 90 0.15 -1.84 -11.11
CA PRO A 90 0.35 -2.82 -10.06
C PRO A 90 -0.41 -2.40 -8.78
N LEU A 91 -1.17 -3.34 -8.24
CA LEU A 91 -2.01 -3.19 -7.07
C LEU A 91 -1.46 -4.12 -5.98
N MET A 92 -0.97 -3.49 -4.93
CA MET A 92 -0.57 -4.15 -3.69
C MET A 92 -1.74 -4.09 -2.72
N VAL A 93 -1.95 -5.13 -1.91
CA VAL A 93 -3.01 -5.12 -0.89
C VAL A 93 -2.43 -5.41 0.48
N LEU A 94 -2.78 -4.57 1.45
CA LEU A 94 -2.40 -4.79 2.84
C LEU A 94 -3.11 -6.04 3.39
N VAL A 95 -2.33 -6.91 4.03
CA VAL A 95 -2.80 -8.05 4.81
C VAL A 95 -2.41 -7.80 6.26
N ARG A 96 -3.36 -7.23 7.00
CA ARG A 96 -3.24 -6.89 8.42
C ARG A 96 -4.61 -7.07 9.09
N PRO A 97 -4.80 -8.11 9.91
CA PRO A 97 -6.14 -8.53 10.37
C PRO A 97 -6.75 -7.56 11.38
N ARG A 98 -5.93 -6.73 12.04
CA ARG A 98 -6.35 -5.71 13.02
C ARG A 98 -5.32 -4.60 13.18
N ALA A 99 -5.75 -3.48 13.75
CA ALA A 99 -4.86 -2.43 14.23
C ALA A 99 -4.04 -2.88 15.47
N GLY A 100 -3.09 -2.04 15.88
CA GLY A 100 -2.20 -2.30 17.02
C GLY A 100 -0.90 -3.03 16.65
N HIS A 101 -0.37 -3.83 17.57
CA HIS A 101 0.92 -4.53 17.44
C HIS A 101 0.92 -5.62 16.35
N PHE A 102 2.13 -6.07 15.99
CA PHE A 102 2.39 -7.03 14.90
C PHE A 102 2.74 -8.45 15.39
N CYS A 103 2.63 -8.70 16.69
CA CYS A 103 2.65 -10.05 17.26
C CYS A 103 1.28 -10.70 17.03
N TYR A 104 1.22 -11.81 16.28
CA TYR A 104 -0.03 -12.44 15.87
C TYR A 104 -0.18 -13.83 16.46
N GLY A 105 -1.36 -14.11 17.02
CA GLY A 105 -1.71 -15.45 17.48
C GLY A 105 -2.03 -16.40 16.31
N PRO A 106 -2.11 -17.72 16.55
CA PRO A 106 -2.35 -18.70 15.49
C PRO A 106 -3.63 -18.48 14.67
N VAL A 107 -4.71 -18.01 15.31
CA VAL A 107 -5.98 -17.68 14.64
C VAL A 107 -5.82 -16.49 13.71
N GLU A 108 -5.05 -15.48 14.12
CA GLU A 108 -4.81 -14.29 13.31
C GLU A 108 -3.94 -14.60 12.10
N VAL A 109 -2.91 -15.43 12.28
CA VAL A 109 -2.08 -15.95 11.18
C VAL A 109 -2.91 -16.78 10.21
N ALA A 110 -3.84 -17.61 10.71
CA ALA A 110 -4.75 -18.37 9.85
C ALA A 110 -5.69 -17.45 9.05
N THR A 111 -6.20 -16.38 9.66
CA THR A 111 -6.99 -15.35 8.96
C THR A 111 -6.17 -14.67 7.87
N MET A 112 -4.94 -14.25 8.17
CA MET A 112 -4.05 -13.63 7.18
C MET A 112 -3.77 -14.56 5.99
N ALA A 113 -3.49 -15.84 6.26
CA ALA A 113 -3.30 -16.83 5.20
C ALA A 113 -4.55 -17.00 4.32
N ALA A 114 -5.75 -17.04 4.93
CA ALA A 114 -7.00 -17.12 4.19
C ALA A 114 -7.26 -15.87 3.33
N ASP A 115 -6.98 -14.68 3.85
CA ASP A 115 -7.06 -13.42 3.10
C ASP A 115 -6.11 -13.44 1.89
N ILE A 116 -4.87 -13.89 2.07
CA ILE A 116 -3.87 -13.99 0.99
C ILE A 116 -4.38 -14.89 -0.16
N GLU A 117 -4.99 -16.04 0.14
CA GLU A 117 -5.53 -16.92 -0.91
C GLU A 117 -6.66 -16.25 -1.71
N VAL A 118 -7.52 -15.49 -1.04
CA VAL A 118 -8.57 -14.71 -1.71
C VAL A 118 -7.97 -13.61 -2.59
N LEU A 119 -6.93 -12.94 -2.11
CA LEU A 119 -6.24 -11.88 -2.85
C LEU A 119 -5.52 -12.43 -4.09
N LYS A 120 -4.89 -13.61 -4.00
CA LYS A 120 -4.29 -14.30 -5.17
C LYS A 120 -5.30 -14.52 -6.29
N ALA A 121 -6.51 -14.95 -5.95
CA ALA A 121 -7.58 -15.14 -6.92
C ALA A 121 -8.13 -13.83 -7.51
N SER A 122 -7.80 -12.68 -6.90
CA SER A 122 -8.32 -11.36 -7.28
C SER A 122 -7.44 -10.62 -8.31
N GLY A 123 -6.30 -11.19 -8.72
CA GLY A 123 -5.43 -10.61 -9.75
C GLY A 123 -4.62 -9.39 -9.28
N VAL A 124 -4.27 -9.34 -8.00
CA VAL A 124 -3.33 -8.35 -7.45
C VAL A 124 -1.89 -8.78 -7.72
N GLU A 125 -0.95 -7.85 -7.72
CA GLU A 125 0.48 -8.11 -8.01
C GLU A 125 1.28 -8.40 -6.74
N GLY A 126 0.74 -8.05 -5.58
CA GLY A 126 1.43 -8.27 -4.33
C GLY A 126 0.59 -8.07 -3.08
N VAL A 127 1.13 -8.55 -1.98
CA VAL A 127 0.61 -8.35 -0.63
C VAL A 127 1.61 -7.57 0.21
N VAL A 128 1.09 -6.78 1.15
CA VAL A 128 1.90 -6.01 2.09
C VAL A 128 1.57 -6.51 3.48
N LEU A 129 2.56 -7.00 4.23
CA LEU A 129 2.33 -7.67 5.52
C LEU A 129 3.57 -7.57 6.41
N GLY A 130 3.48 -8.02 7.65
CA GLY A 130 4.66 -8.16 8.50
C GLY A 130 4.30 -8.63 9.90
N ALA A 131 5.09 -9.56 10.42
CA ALA A 131 4.92 -10.12 11.76
C ALA A 131 6.20 -9.93 12.58
N LEU A 132 6.02 -9.62 13.86
CA LEU A 132 7.11 -9.49 14.83
C LEU A 132 6.89 -10.45 15.99
N THR A 133 7.99 -10.85 16.61
CA THR A 133 7.99 -11.53 17.91
C THR A 133 7.83 -10.51 19.03
N GLU A 134 7.53 -10.99 20.25
CA GLU A 134 7.46 -10.14 21.45
C GLU A 134 8.80 -9.46 21.79
N GLN A 135 9.91 -9.96 21.25
CA GLN A 135 11.25 -9.38 21.43
C GLN A 135 11.56 -8.25 20.44
N GLY A 136 10.64 -7.96 19.52
CA GLY A 136 10.85 -6.97 18.45
C GLY A 136 11.68 -7.51 17.27
N ASP A 137 11.87 -8.83 17.18
CA ASP A 137 12.53 -9.45 16.04
C ASP A 137 11.49 -9.82 14.96
N VAL A 138 11.91 -9.93 13.69
CA VAL A 138 11.03 -10.45 12.63
C VAL A 138 10.61 -11.88 12.99
N ASP A 139 9.30 -12.15 12.96
CA ASP A 139 8.80 -13.50 13.19
C ASP A 139 9.01 -14.35 11.93
N VAL A 140 10.18 -14.99 11.84
CA VAL A 140 10.61 -15.77 10.67
C VAL A 140 9.65 -16.93 10.39
N GLU A 141 9.10 -17.58 11.41
CA GLU A 141 8.18 -18.70 11.23
C GLU A 141 6.85 -18.24 10.60
N VAL A 142 6.23 -17.21 11.19
CA VAL A 142 4.99 -16.64 10.66
C VAL A 142 5.22 -16.05 9.27
N MET A 143 6.31 -15.32 9.06
CA MET A 143 6.65 -14.75 7.76
C MET A 143 6.86 -15.82 6.69
N THR A 144 7.60 -16.89 6.98
CA THR A 144 7.80 -18.01 6.03
C THR A 144 6.46 -18.57 5.57
N ARG A 145 5.57 -18.89 6.52
CA ARG A 145 4.25 -19.42 6.22
C ARG A 145 3.41 -18.49 5.34
N LEU A 146 3.38 -17.20 5.66
CA LEU A 146 2.59 -16.23 4.89
C LEU A 146 3.18 -15.98 3.50
N ILE A 147 4.50 -15.95 3.37
CA ILE A 147 5.20 -15.82 2.08
C ILE A 147 4.89 -17.02 1.20
N ASP A 148 4.98 -18.25 1.72
CA ASP A 148 4.68 -19.48 0.98
C ASP A 148 3.27 -19.46 0.40
N VAL A 149 2.29 -19.04 1.19
CA VAL A 149 0.90 -18.89 0.75
C VAL A 149 0.77 -17.77 -0.29
N ALA A 150 1.49 -16.66 -0.12
CA ALA A 150 1.43 -15.50 -1.02
C ALA A 150 2.01 -15.77 -2.41
N ARG A 151 3.00 -16.64 -2.56
CA ARG A 151 3.61 -16.92 -3.86
C ARG A 151 2.55 -17.37 -4.89
N PRO A 152 2.63 -16.87 -6.14
CA PRO A 152 3.72 -16.11 -6.75
C PRO A 152 3.66 -14.59 -6.57
N LEU A 153 2.77 -14.05 -5.72
CA LEU A 153 2.69 -12.61 -5.48
C LEU A 153 4.00 -12.06 -4.89
N SER A 154 4.27 -10.78 -5.16
CA SER A 154 5.34 -10.06 -4.46
C SER A 154 4.92 -9.71 -3.03
N VAL A 155 5.88 -9.66 -2.12
CA VAL A 155 5.68 -9.37 -0.70
C VAL A 155 6.46 -8.12 -0.32
N THR A 156 5.75 -7.14 0.23
CA THR A 156 6.35 -5.99 0.91
C THR A 156 6.23 -6.19 2.41
N PHE A 157 7.35 -6.12 3.14
CA PHE A 157 7.32 -6.04 4.59
C PHE A 157 6.98 -4.61 5.02
N HIS A 158 5.83 -4.41 5.65
CA HIS A 158 5.33 -3.08 5.97
C HIS A 158 6.05 -2.42 7.18
N ARG A 159 5.51 -1.30 7.67
CA ARG A 159 6.07 -0.50 8.78
C ARG A 159 6.14 -1.19 10.15
N ALA A 160 5.79 -2.47 10.28
CA ALA A 160 6.29 -3.28 11.40
C ALA A 160 7.81 -3.22 11.51
N PHE A 161 8.52 -3.01 10.39
CA PHE A 161 9.95 -2.79 10.39
C PHE A 161 10.38 -1.65 11.33
N ASP A 162 9.57 -0.59 11.42
CA ASP A 162 9.87 0.57 12.25
C ASP A 162 9.78 0.28 13.76
N GLN A 163 9.25 -0.90 14.15
CA GLN A 163 9.19 -1.38 15.54
C GLN A 163 10.18 -2.51 15.84
N THR A 164 11.07 -2.82 14.89
CA THR A 164 12.09 -3.86 15.11
C THR A 164 13.15 -3.40 16.11
N ARG A 165 13.66 -4.32 16.93
CA ARG A 165 14.70 -4.01 17.92
C ARG A 165 16.02 -3.65 17.25
N ASP A 166 16.42 -4.43 16.25
CA ASP A 166 17.61 -4.18 15.44
C ASP A 166 17.22 -4.14 13.95
N PRO A 167 17.27 -2.97 13.30
CA PRO A 167 16.85 -2.83 11.91
C PRO A 167 17.79 -3.52 10.91
N HIS A 168 19.08 -3.72 11.25
CA HIS A 168 20.01 -4.42 10.38
C HIS A 168 19.81 -5.93 10.42
N GLU A 169 19.59 -6.50 11.60
CA GLU A 169 19.22 -7.91 11.74
C GLU A 169 17.87 -8.20 11.06
N ALA A 170 16.88 -7.32 11.26
CA ALA A 170 15.58 -7.42 10.59
C ALA A 170 15.72 -7.38 9.07
N LEU A 171 16.52 -6.45 8.52
CA LEU A 171 16.76 -6.36 7.08
C LEU A 171 17.40 -7.65 6.53
N ALA A 172 18.39 -8.20 7.24
CA ALA A 172 19.05 -9.44 6.84
C ALA A 172 18.10 -10.65 6.86
N ALA A 173 17.25 -10.76 7.90
CA ALA A 173 16.23 -11.81 7.99
C ALA A 173 15.21 -11.72 6.84
N LEU A 174 14.76 -10.50 6.51
CA LEU A 174 13.81 -10.26 5.42
C LEU A 174 14.43 -10.56 4.04
N ALA A 175 15.70 -10.20 3.83
CA ALA A 175 16.41 -10.58 2.62
C ALA A 175 16.54 -12.11 2.48
N ALA A 176 16.83 -12.82 3.58
CA ALA A 176 16.90 -14.29 3.59
C ALA A 176 15.54 -14.97 3.31
N LEU A 177 14.45 -14.35 3.77
CA LEU A 177 13.07 -14.76 3.45
C LEU A 177 12.66 -14.45 2.01
N GLY A 178 13.45 -13.66 1.28
CA GLY A 178 13.20 -13.31 -0.11
C GLY A 178 12.02 -12.35 -0.30
N VAL A 179 11.75 -11.45 0.66
CA VAL A 179 10.78 -10.38 0.41
C VAL A 179 11.35 -9.36 -0.57
N GLU A 180 10.51 -8.84 -1.46
CA GLU A 180 10.96 -7.91 -2.50
C GLU A 180 11.21 -6.51 -1.94
N ARG A 181 10.45 -6.09 -0.93
CA ARG A 181 10.49 -4.71 -0.42
C ARG A 181 10.32 -4.62 1.09
N VAL A 182 10.88 -3.55 1.67
CA VAL A 182 10.67 -3.13 3.06
C VAL A 182 10.20 -1.68 3.06
N LEU A 183 9.03 -1.42 3.64
CA LEU A 183 8.49 -0.08 3.87
C LEU A 183 8.86 0.39 5.27
N THR A 184 9.58 1.52 5.35
CA THR A 184 10.10 2.03 6.62
C THR A 184 10.23 3.56 6.61
N SER A 185 10.06 4.18 7.77
CA SER A 185 10.40 5.58 8.03
C SER A 185 11.80 5.76 8.59
N GLY A 186 12.64 4.71 8.57
CA GLY A 186 13.94 4.70 9.24
C GLY A 186 13.80 4.74 10.76
N GLN A 187 12.80 4.03 11.31
CA GLN A 187 12.50 4.01 12.76
C GLN A 187 12.28 5.40 13.38
N ALA A 188 11.90 6.39 12.57
CA ALA A 188 11.64 7.76 12.99
C ALA A 188 10.16 8.15 12.75
N PRO A 189 9.66 9.25 13.34
CA PRO A 189 8.29 9.72 13.11
C PRO A 189 7.96 9.97 11.62
N SER A 190 8.95 10.38 10.83
CA SER A 190 8.85 10.55 9.38
C SER A 190 10.11 10.03 8.66
N ALA A 191 9.98 9.69 7.37
CA ALA A 191 11.11 9.30 6.54
C ALA A 191 12.19 10.39 6.44
N LEU A 192 11.79 11.67 6.49
CA LEU A 192 12.71 12.79 6.47
C LEU A 192 13.55 12.86 7.76
N GLU A 193 12.97 12.50 8.91
CA GLU A 193 13.70 12.42 10.17
C GLU A 193 14.58 11.15 10.26
N GLY A 194 14.17 10.07 9.61
CA GLY A 194 14.89 8.79 9.58
C GLY A 194 15.96 8.65 8.51
N LEU A 195 16.33 9.73 7.80
CA LEU A 195 17.23 9.71 6.65
C LEU A 195 18.55 8.97 6.89
N THR A 196 19.16 9.15 8.07
CA THR A 196 20.44 8.52 8.40
C THR A 196 20.33 7.00 8.37
N LEU A 197 19.32 6.43 9.03
CA LEU A 197 19.10 4.98 9.04
C LEU A 197 18.64 4.51 7.67
N LEU A 198 17.73 5.23 6.99
CA LEU A 198 17.30 4.87 5.64
C LEU A 198 18.48 4.74 4.66
N LYS A 199 19.43 5.68 4.70
CA LYS A 199 20.64 5.63 3.87
C LYS A 199 21.48 4.38 4.16
N GLN A 200 21.63 4.02 5.44
CA GLN A 200 22.35 2.81 5.85
C GLN A 200 21.64 1.54 5.36
N LEU A 201 20.31 1.48 5.49
CA LEU A 201 19.50 0.33 5.08
C LEU A 201 19.49 0.15 3.56
N VAL A 202 19.33 1.23 2.78
CA VAL A 202 19.40 1.17 1.32
C VAL A 202 20.77 0.65 0.86
N ALA A 203 21.85 1.14 1.47
CA ALA A 203 23.20 0.66 1.16
C ALA A 203 23.41 -0.81 1.54
N ALA A 204 22.86 -1.27 2.67
CA ALA A 204 22.99 -2.64 3.14
C ALA A 204 22.13 -3.64 2.32
N ALA A 205 20.96 -3.23 1.83
CA ALA A 205 20.06 -4.09 1.06
C ALA A 205 20.57 -4.40 -0.35
N GLY A 206 21.32 -3.46 -0.96
CA GLY A 206 21.83 -3.60 -2.33
C GLY A 206 20.71 -3.78 -3.38
N ASP A 207 20.92 -4.71 -4.31
CA ASP A 207 19.96 -4.98 -5.39
C ASP A 207 19.01 -6.15 -5.08
N GLY A 208 19.23 -6.88 -3.99
CA GLY A 208 18.45 -8.08 -3.63
C GLY A 208 17.12 -7.77 -2.95
N LEU A 209 16.99 -6.61 -2.31
CA LEU A 209 15.80 -6.17 -1.60
C LEU A 209 15.65 -4.65 -1.74
N SER A 210 14.43 -4.16 -1.94
CA SER A 210 14.15 -2.73 -2.07
C SER A 210 13.80 -2.12 -0.72
N VAL A 211 14.57 -1.16 -0.24
CA VAL A 211 14.17 -0.33 0.90
C VAL A 211 13.40 0.87 0.37
N MET A 212 12.12 0.94 0.72
CA MET A 212 11.16 1.94 0.25
C MET A 212 10.82 2.90 1.39
N PRO A 213 11.39 4.12 1.41
CA PRO A 213 11.04 5.11 2.41
C PRO A 213 9.56 5.47 2.37
N GLY A 214 8.94 5.52 3.54
CA GLY A 214 7.56 5.96 3.73
C GLY A 214 7.33 6.54 5.12
N GLY A 215 6.16 7.15 5.34
CA GLY A 215 5.86 7.90 6.56
C GLY A 215 6.10 9.40 6.39
N GLY A 216 5.02 10.13 6.10
CA GLY A 216 5.05 11.59 5.97
C GLY A 216 5.66 12.15 4.69
N VAL A 217 5.98 11.29 3.70
CA VAL A 217 6.57 11.72 2.42
C VAL A 217 5.62 12.66 1.67
N ARG A 218 6.13 13.85 1.33
CA ARG A 218 5.44 14.91 0.59
C ARG A 218 6.36 15.48 -0.49
N ALA A 219 5.81 16.29 -1.39
CA ALA A 219 6.58 16.87 -2.50
C ALA A 219 7.80 17.69 -2.02
N ASP A 220 7.70 18.35 -0.88
CA ASP A 220 8.79 19.14 -0.26
C ASP A 220 9.93 18.30 0.33
N SER A 221 9.71 17.01 0.58
CA SER A 221 10.65 16.09 1.23
C SER A 221 11.13 14.98 0.30
N ALA A 222 10.35 14.65 -0.74
CA ALA A 222 10.62 13.53 -1.64
C ALA A 222 12.01 13.63 -2.31
N ALA A 223 12.35 14.77 -2.92
CA ALA A 223 13.67 14.95 -3.57
C ALA A 223 14.84 14.79 -2.57
N THR A 224 14.68 15.32 -1.36
CA THR A 224 15.69 15.18 -0.30
C THR A 224 15.85 13.73 0.11
N ILE A 225 14.75 12.98 0.26
CA ILE A 225 14.80 11.56 0.62
C ILE A 225 15.48 10.75 -0.46
N VAL A 226 15.11 10.93 -1.73
CA VAL A 226 15.72 10.21 -2.86
C VAL A 226 17.22 10.53 -2.95
N SER A 227 17.59 11.81 -2.95
CA SER A 227 19.00 12.22 -3.10
C SER A 227 19.88 11.78 -1.94
N ALA A 228 19.37 11.79 -0.71
CA ALA A 228 20.15 11.40 0.48
C ALA A 228 20.32 9.88 0.60
N THR A 229 19.30 9.11 0.23
CA THR A 229 19.25 7.65 0.46
C THR A 229 19.61 6.84 -0.77
N GLY A 230 19.37 7.35 -1.98
CA GLY A 230 19.48 6.60 -3.23
C GLY A 230 18.38 5.55 -3.42
N CYS A 231 17.26 5.65 -2.68
CA CYS A 231 16.16 4.69 -2.80
C CYS A 231 15.57 4.67 -4.22
N ARG A 232 15.15 3.49 -4.68
CA ARG A 232 14.54 3.29 -6.01
C ARG A 232 13.02 3.43 -6.01
N GLU A 233 12.41 3.36 -4.82
CA GLU A 233 10.97 3.38 -4.63
C GLU A 233 10.63 4.29 -3.45
N LEU A 234 9.53 5.02 -3.54
CA LEU A 234 8.97 5.83 -2.46
C LEU A 234 7.52 5.48 -2.22
N HIS A 235 7.10 5.55 -0.96
CA HIS A 235 5.74 5.31 -0.55
C HIS A 235 5.15 6.58 0.09
N ALA A 236 4.01 7.04 -0.43
CA ALA A 236 3.31 8.21 0.08
C ALA A 236 1.80 7.98 0.16
N GLY A 237 1.13 8.70 1.06
CA GLY A 237 -0.33 8.68 1.20
C GLY A 237 -0.90 10.08 1.32
N PRO A 238 -0.72 10.96 0.32
CA PRO A 238 -1.27 12.31 0.38
C PRO A 238 -2.80 12.23 0.41
N SER A 239 -3.40 12.91 1.38
CA SER A 239 -4.84 12.87 1.59
C SER A 239 -5.37 14.21 2.10
N VAL A 240 -6.61 14.50 1.75
CA VAL A 240 -7.38 15.66 2.20
C VAL A 240 -8.62 15.21 2.95
N LEU A 241 -9.07 16.01 3.91
CA LEU A 241 -10.38 15.84 4.52
C LEU A 241 -11.41 16.62 3.71
N THR A 242 -12.46 15.93 3.28
CA THR A 242 -13.60 16.54 2.59
C THR A 242 -14.82 16.48 3.49
N ASN A 243 -15.63 17.54 3.46
CA ASN A 243 -16.92 17.51 4.15
C ASN A 243 -17.91 16.70 3.33
N GLY A 244 -18.55 15.73 3.97
CA GLY A 244 -19.67 14.97 3.46
C GLY A 244 -20.94 15.82 3.36
N PRO A 245 -22.00 15.25 2.75
CA PRO A 245 -23.25 15.98 2.52
C PRO A 245 -24.08 16.18 3.79
N LEU A 246 -23.76 15.48 4.88
CA LEU A 246 -24.44 15.63 6.16
C LEU A 246 -23.92 16.87 6.88
N PRO A 247 -24.81 17.71 7.46
CA PRO A 247 -24.37 18.85 8.25
C PRO A 247 -23.59 18.37 9.48
N ALA A 248 -22.57 19.12 9.88
CA ALA A 248 -21.91 18.91 11.16
C ALA A 248 -22.96 18.98 12.27
N ARG A 249 -23.06 17.91 13.06
CA ARG A 249 -23.90 17.86 14.25
C ARG A 249 -22.97 17.72 15.44
N ASP A 250 -23.00 18.71 16.34
CA ASP A 250 -22.40 18.56 17.65
C ASP A 250 -23.27 17.57 18.43
N GLY A 251 -22.85 16.30 18.50
CA GLY A 251 -23.73 15.29 19.05
C GLY A 251 -23.05 13.96 19.32
N HIS A 252 -22.87 13.68 20.62
CA HIS A 252 -22.47 12.39 21.14
C HIS A 252 -23.58 11.37 20.84
N VAL A 253 -23.44 10.63 19.74
CA VAL A 253 -24.25 9.42 19.50
C VAL A 253 -23.46 8.24 20.07
N GLY A 254 -23.96 7.63 21.15
CA GLY A 254 -23.48 6.33 21.62
C GLY A 254 -22.23 6.33 22.53
N GLY A 255 -21.87 7.43 23.18
CA GLY A 255 -20.88 7.43 24.29
C GLY A 255 -19.41 7.32 23.89
N ALA A 256 -19.10 7.17 22.60
CA ALA A 256 -17.75 7.33 22.07
C ALA A 256 -17.69 8.61 21.21
N ALA A 257 -16.57 9.34 21.27
CA ALA A 257 -16.28 10.38 20.32
C ALA A 257 -16.08 9.72 18.94
N LEU A 258 -17.14 9.69 18.14
CA LEU A 258 -17.03 9.29 16.75
C LEU A 258 -16.15 10.33 16.03
N PRO A 259 -15.33 9.92 15.03
CA PRO A 259 -14.80 10.86 14.05
C PRO A 259 -15.94 11.75 13.57
N ALA A 260 -15.65 12.98 13.18
CA ALA A 260 -16.65 13.84 12.57
C ALA A 260 -17.39 13.06 11.46
N ASP A 261 -18.63 12.59 11.72
CA ASP A 261 -19.44 11.79 10.78
C ASP A 261 -19.71 12.53 9.46
N HIS A 262 -19.40 13.82 9.44
CA HIS A 262 -19.49 14.73 8.30
C HIS A 262 -18.17 14.88 7.54
N GLN A 263 -17.09 14.20 7.88
CA GLN A 263 -15.81 14.29 7.17
C GLN A 263 -15.35 12.94 6.64
N ARG A 264 -14.79 12.95 5.43
CA ARG A 264 -14.18 11.78 4.80
C ARG A 264 -12.77 12.12 4.36
N ARG A 265 -11.82 11.24 4.66
CA ARG A 265 -10.48 11.30 4.06
C ARG A 265 -10.56 10.83 2.61
N MET A 266 -9.94 11.58 1.70
CA MET A 266 -9.84 11.23 0.29
C MET A 266 -8.40 11.39 -0.17
N THR A 267 -7.97 10.59 -1.16
CA THR A 267 -6.67 10.76 -1.83
C THR A 267 -6.57 12.16 -2.41
N ASP A 268 -5.46 12.85 -2.11
CA ASP A 268 -5.19 14.19 -2.61
C ASP A 268 -4.51 14.14 -3.98
N LEU A 269 -5.32 14.34 -5.03
CA LEU A 269 -4.85 14.32 -6.42
C LEU A 269 -3.73 15.34 -6.67
N ALA A 270 -3.83 16.56 -6.12
CA ALA A 270 -2.81 17.58 -6.29
C ALA A 270 -1.51 17.19 -5.57
N GLY A 271 -1.63 16.59 -4.37
CA GLY A 271 -0.50 16.04 -3.64
C GLY A 271 0.24 14.93 -4.38
N VAL A 272 -0.48 14.01 -5.03
CA VAL A 272 0.12 12.95 -5.87
C VAL A 272 0.82 13.55 -7.10
N GLN A 273 0.18 14.50 -7.79
CA GLN A 273 0.77 15.17 -8.96
C GLN A 273 2.05 15.95 -8.59
N ALA A 274 2.04 16.62 -7.44
CA ALA A 274 3.22 17.33 -6.95
C ALA A 274 4.37 16.37 -6.64
N LEU A 275 4.09 15.22 -6.00
CA LEU A 275 5.08 14.18 -5.77
C LEU A 275 5.67 13.66 -7.10
N ARG A 276 4.80 13.30 -8.07
CA ARG A 276 5.25 12.82 -9.38
C ARG A 276 6.15 13.83 -10.09
N SER A 277 5.75 15.10 -10.08
CA SER A 277 6.52 16.19 -10.72
C SER A 277 7.93 16.31 -10.14
N VAL A 278 8.07 16.18 -8.82
CA VAL A 278 9.38 16.24 -8.14
C VAL A 278 10.27 15.04 -8.48
N LEU A 279 9.67 13.87 -8.70
CA LEU A 279 10.41 12.63 -9.01
C LEU A 279 10.75 12.44 -10.49
N ASP A 280 10.16 13.23 -11.37
CA ASP A 280 10.45 13.26 -12.82
C ASP A 280 11.57 14.27 -13.18
N THR A 281 12.07 15.02 -12.22
CA THR A 281 13.13 16.03 -12.39
C THR A 281 14.50 15.43 -12.08
#